data_AF-A0A920VXF0-F1
#
_entry.id   AF-A0A920VXF0-F1
#
_cell.length_a   1.000
_cell.length_b   1.000
_cell.length_c   1.000
_cell.angle_alpha   90.00
_cell.angle_beta   90.00
_cell.angle_gamma   90.00
#
_symmetry.space_group_name_H-M   'P 1'
#
loop_
_entity.id
_entity.type
_entity.pdbx_description
1 polymer ?
#
loop_
_entity_poly.entity_id
_entity_poly.type
_entity_poly.pdbx_seq_one_letter_code
_entity_poly.pdbx_strand_id
1 'polypeptide(L)'
;MLKAENIGMAQMFQLMNEARLLVGLQGLAGASAAVQNAWAYAKERTQGPSAIHPGEKAAIIEFPDVRRMLMQMKAVTEGLRALMYTTAWYTDMAHHGPDESREKYQDLLDLHIPVCKAFGTDQGFDVARIGIQVLGGVGFTQDFPLEQNARDQKIASIYEGTNGIQALDLVSRKFTAKKGQLLKVLEQELSWFDNHAPEDELAGWVAEWESYRTLMQESIASLKKIGEEQGKTVMSFMQSICLI
;
A
#
# COMPACT_ATOMS: atom_id res chain seq x y z
N MET A 1 -32.00 10.71 -14.25
CA MET A 1 -31.41 10.94 -12.92
C MET A 1 -30.73 9.66 -12.47
N LEU A 2 -29.50 9.74 -11.93
CA LEU A 2 -29.00 8.67 -11.07
C LEU A 2 -30.06 8.46 -9.97
N LYS A 3 -30.58 7.25 -9.79
CA LYS A 3 -31.68 6.78 -8.89
C LYS A 3 -32.77 7.79 -8.45
N ALA A 4 -32.46 8.85 -7.70
CA ALA A 4 -33.41 9.88 -7.22
C ALA A 4 -32.77 11.26 -7.04
N GLU A 5 -33.60 12.29 -6.85
CA GLU A 5 -33.18 13.67 -6.56
C GLU A 5 -32.56 13.79 -5.15
N ASN A 6 -31.62 14.73 -4.95
CA ASN A 6 -30.96 15.04 -3.67
C ASN A 6 -30.13 13.91 -3.01
N ILE A 7 -29.81 12.83 -3.73
CA ILE A 7 -28.96 11.73 -3.22
C ILE A 7 -27.64 11.55 -3.98
N GLY A 8 -27.17 12.59 -4.69
CA GLY A 8 -25.99 12.53 -5.54
C GLY A 8 -24.71 12.11 -4.81
N MET A 9 -24.50 12.58 -3.56
CA MET A 9 -23.33 12.20 -2.77
C MET A 9 -23.30 10.71 -2.43
N ALA A 10 -24.44 10.14 -2.02
CA ALA A 10 -24.52 8.72 -1.69
C ALA A 10 -24.26 7.84 -2.92
N GLN A 11 -24.72 8.30 -4.10
CA GLN A 11 -24.46 7.63 -5.37
C GLN A 11 -22.99 7.70 -5.78
N MET A 12 -22.39 8.88 -5.63
CA MET A 12 -20.97 9.07 -5.91
C MET A 12 -20.11 8.18 -5.00
N PHE A 13 -20.42 8.06 -3.71
CA PHE A 13 -19.66 7.21 -2.78
C PHE A 13 -19.60 5.74 -3.21
N GLN A 14 -20.63 5.21 -3.86
CA GLN A 14 -20.60 3.85 -4.40
C GLN A 14 -19.54 3.71 -5.51
N LEU A 15 -19.42 4.71 -6.38
CA LEU A 15 -18.41 4.76 -7.44
C LEU A 15 -17.00 5.01 -6.90
N MET A 16 -16.87 5.73 -5.77
CA MET A 16 -15.58 6.08 -5.19
C MET A 16 -14.82 4.90 -4.60
N ASN A 17 -15.51 3.86 -4.11
CA ASN A 17 -14.84 2.68 -3.58
C ASN A 17 -14.02 1.96 -4.66
N GLU A 18 -14.62 1.76 -5.83
CA GLU A 18 -13.96 1.18 -6.99
C GLU A 18 -12.87 2.12 -7.54
N ALA A 19 -13.18 3.41 -7.70
CA ALA A 19 -12.21 4.40 -8.18
C ALA A 19 -10.94 4.45 -7.31
N ARG A 20 -11.08 4.41 -5.98
CA ARG A 20 -9.94 4.40 -5.05
C ARG A 20 -9.11 3.13 -5.15
N LEU A 21 -9.74 1.97 -5.33
CA LEU A 21 -9.03 0.72 -5.55
C LEU A 21 -8.25 0.75 -6.88
N LEU A 22 -8.86 1.27 -7.95
CA LEU A 22 -8.21 1.44 -9.25
C LEU A 22 -7.03 2.42 -9.19
N VAL A 23 -7.14 3.49 -8.40
CA VAL A 23 -6.03 4.41 -8.14
C VAL A 23 -4.90 3.74 -7.35
N GLY A 24 -5.22 2.89 -6.37
CA GLY A 24 -4.23 2.03 -5.71
C GLY A 24 -3.52 1.08 -6.68
N LEU A 25 -4.28 0.49 -7.62
CA LEU A 25 -3.76 -0.38 -8.68
C LEU A 25 -2.84 0.36 -9.65
N GLN A 26 -3.12 1.63 -9.99
CA GLN A 26 -2.19 2.46 -10.76
C GLN A 26 -0.84 2.61 -10.06
N GLY A 27 -0.84 2.73 -8.72
CA GLY A 27 0.36 2.70 -7.87
C GLY A 27 1.19 1.44 -8.10
N LEU A 28 0.54 0.28 -7.96
CA LEU A 28 1.15 -1.04 -8.19
C LEU A 28 1.67 -1.23 -9.64
N ALA A 29 0.91 -0.78 -10.63
CA ALA A 29 1.29 -0.90 -12.04
C ALA A 29 2.56 -0.10 -12.34
N GLY A 30 2.64 1.14 -11.86
CA GLY A 30 3.83 1.97 -11.99
C GLY A 30 5.04 1.40 -11.27
N ALA A 31 4.86 0.92 -10.03
CA ALA A 31 5.91 0.24 -9.28
C ALA A 31 6.45 -0.99 -10.02
N SER A 32 5.56 -1.81 -10.60
CA SER A 32 5.94 -3.00 -11.38
C SER A 32 6.77 -2.64 -12.60
N ALA A 33 6.36 -1.61 -13.35
CA ALA A 33 7.13 -1.10 -14.48
C ALA A 33 8.50 -0.55 -14.04
N ALA A 34 8.55 0.16 -12.92
CA ALA A 34 9.79 0.72 -12.38
C ALA A 34 10.79 -0.38 -11.97
N VAL A 35 10.33 -1.44 -11.30
CA VAL A 35 11.14 -2.62 -10.96
C VAL A 35 11.75 -3.24 -12.21
N GLN A 36 10.94 -3.49 -13.25
CA GLN A 36 11.41 -4.15 -14.48
C GLN A 36 12.48 -3.32 -15.18
N ASN A 37 12.26 -2.01 -15.31
CA ASN A 37 13.22 -1.10 -15.94
C ASN A 37 14.54 -1.01 -15.15
N ALA A 38 14.46 -0.81 -13.84
CA ALA A 38 15.63 -0.72 -12.98
C ALA A 38 16.44 -2.03 -12.99
N TRP A 39 15.76 -3.18 -12.97
CA TRP A 39 16.42 -4.49 -13.00
C TRP A 39 17.11 -4.76 -14.33
N ALA A 40 16.46 -4.46 -15.45
CA ALA A 40 17.05 -4.60 -16.79
C ALA A 40 18.32 -3.76 -16.90
N TYR A 41 18.24 -2.47 -16.56
CA TYR A 41 19.40 -1.58 -16.59
C TYR A 41 20.53 -2.04 -15.67
N ALA A 42 20.20 -2.49 -14.45
CA ALA A 42 21.22 -2.90 -13.48
C ALA A 42 22.02 -4.14 -13.91
N LYS A 43 21.42 -5.02 -14.72
CA LYS A 43 22.10 -6.21 -15.27
C LYS A 43 23.08 -5.86 -16.39
N GLU A 44 22.79 -4.84 -17.18
CA GLU A 44 23.57 -4.49 -18.37
C GLU A 44 24.64 -3.43 -18.08
N ARG A 45 24.37 -2.51 -17.16
CA ARG A 45 25.27 -1.40 -16.86
C ARG A 45 26.50 -1.91 -16.10
N THR A 46 27.66 -1.89 -16.75
CA THR A 46 28.95 -2.18 -16.10
C THR A 46 29.64 -0.92 -15.58
N GLN A 47 30.02 -0.87 -14.31
CA GLN A 47 30.76 0.25 -13.71
C GLN A 47 31.49 -0.18 -12.44
N GLY A 48 32.71 0.33 -12.22
CA GLY A 48 33.50 0.00 -11.03
C GLY A 48 34.11 -1.41 -11.07
N PRO A 49 35.00 -1.74 -10.11
CA PRO A 49 35.67 -3.04 -10.06
C PRO A 49 34.71 -4.15 -9.61
N SER A 50 34.80 -5.33 -10.21
CA SER A 50 34.06 -6.50 -9.71
C SER A 50 34.74 -7.13 -8.50
N ALA A 51 33.93 -7.45 -7.49
CA ALA A 51 34.35 -8.24 -6.33
C ALA A 51 34.33 -9.76 -6.62
N ILE A 52 33.63 -10.17 -7.68
CA ILE A 52 33.46 -11.58 -8.09
C ILE A 52 34.50 -11.96 -9.15
N HIS A 53 34.81 -11.03 -10.07
CA HIS A 53 35.76 -11.21 -11.17
C HIS A 53 36.92 -10.18 -11.05
N PRO A 54 37.99 -10.50 -10.31
CA PRO A 54 39.11 -9.58 -10.12
C PRO A 54 39.74 -9.15 -11.46
N GLY A 55 39.87 -7.85 -11.67
CA GLY A 55 40.42 -7.26 -12.90
C GLY A 55 39.37 -6.85 -13.94
N GLU A 56 38.10 -7.20 -13.75
CA GLU A 56 37.00 -6.85 -14.65
C GLU A 56 36.09 -5.75 -14.05
N LYS A 57 35.24 -5.15 -14.89
CA LYS A 57 34.19 -4.25 -14.42
C LYS A 57 32.97 -5.06 -13.97
N ALA A 58 32.38 -4.69 -12.84
CA ALA A 58 31.13 -5.30 -12.36
C ALA A 58 29.91 -4.73 -13.08
N ALA A 59 28.90 -5.58 -13.32
CA ALA A 59 27.55 -5.08 -13.53
C ALA A 59 27.04 -4.42 -12.24
N ILE A 60 26.29 -3.32 -12.33
CA ILE A 60 25.93 -2.58 -11.11
C ILE A 60 25.03 -3.41 -10.17
N ILE A 61 24.33 -4.43 -10.68
CA ILE A 61 23.57 -5.39 -9.89
C ILE A 61 24.45 -6.20 -8.91
N GLU A 62 25.77 -6.24 -9.06
CA GLU A 62 26.67 -6.89 -8.11
C GLU A 62 26.86 -6.08 -6.83
N PHE A 63 26.68 -4.76 -6.88
CA PHE A 63 26.93 -3.90 -5.72
C PHE A 63 25.86 -4.09 -4.64
N PRO A 64 26.25 -4.23 -3.36
CA PRO A 64 25.31 -4.47 -2.26
C PRO A 64 24.18 -3.45 -2.17
N ASP A 65 24.47 -2.16 -2.37
CA ASP A 65 23.45 -1.11 -2.30
C ASP A 65 22.43 -1.18 -3.44
N VAL A 66 22.87 -1.49 -4.66
CA VAL A 66 21.97 -1.69 -5.81
C VAL A 66 21.09 -2.92 -5.58
N ARG A 67 21.64 -4.03 -5.06
CA ARG A 67 20.86 -5.22 -4.70
C ARG A 67 19.83 -4.90 -3.63
N ARG A 68 20.21 -4.16 -2.59
CA ARG A 68 19.30 -3.71 -1.52
C ARG A 68 18.14 -2.87 -2.10
N MET A 69 18.44 -1.90 -2.97
CA MET A 69 17.41 -1.09 -3.63
C MET A 69 16.48 -1.93 -4.50
N LEU A 70 17.02 -2.82 -5.34
CA LEU A 70 16.21 -3.70 -6.20
C LEU A 70 15.34 -4.67 -5.38
N MET A 71 15.86 -5.22 -4.28
CA MET A 71 15.09 -6.08 -3.38
C MET A 71 13.99 -5.30 -2.67
N GLN A 72 14.26 -4.08 -2.20
CA GLN A 72 13.24 -3.21 -1.62
C GLN A 72 12.11 -2.92 -2.63
N MET A 73 12.46 -2.52 -3.86
CA MET A 73 11.48 -2.27 -4.91
C MET A 73 10.62 -3.51 -5.20
N LYS A 74 11.25 -4.69 -5.32
CA LYS A 74 10.56 -5.96 -5.57
C LYS A 74 9.63 -6.35 -4.42
N ALA A 75 10.14 -6.36 -3.18
CA ALA A 75 9.38 -6.77 -2.00
C ALA A 75 8.14 -5.89 -1.80
N VAL A 76 8.29 -4.57 -1.90
CA VAL A 76 7.16 -3.63 -1.80
C VAL A 76 6.16 -3.86 -2.92
N THR A 77 6.62 -3.98 -4.17
CA THR A 77 5.73 -4.19 -5.33
C THR A 77 4.95 -5.51 -5.24
N GLU A 78 5.58 -6.59 -4.76
CA GLU A 78 4.91 -7.88 -4.59
C GLU A 78 3.95 -7.88 -3.41
N GLY A 79 4.30 -7.24 -2.29
CA GLY A 79 3.39 -7.01 -1.17
C GLY A 79 2.16 -6.20 -1.58
N LEU A 80 2.34 -5.13 -2.37
CA LEU A 80 1.24 -4.37 -2.94
C LEU A 80 0.36 -5.23 -3.85
N ARG A 81 0.95 -6.11 -4.66
CA ARG A 81 0.18 -7.02 -5.52
C ARG A 81 -0.69 -7.97 -4.71
N ALA A 82 -0.13 -8.55 -3.65
CA ALA A 82 -0.89 -9.38 -2.73
C ALA A 82 -2.04 -8.59 -2.09
N LEU A 83 -1.77 -7.39 -1.56
CA LEU A 83 -2.79 -6.52 -0.96
C LEU A 83 -3.93 -6.19 -1.93
N MET A 84 -3.62 -5.84 -3.18
CA MET A 84 -4.62 -5.50 -4.20
C MET A 84 -5.47 -6.73 -4.59
N TYR A 85 -4.85 -7.89 -4.80
CA TYR A 85 -5.57 -9.11 -5.13
C TYR A 85 -6.43 -9.62 -3.98
N THR A 86 -5.94 -9.54 -2.74
CA THR A 86 -6.75 -9.84 -1.55
C THR A 86 -7.96 -8.92 -1.46
N THR A 87 -7.79 -7.62 -1.72
CA THR A 87 -8.90 -6.65 -1.70
C THR A 87 -9.90 -6.89 -2.84
N ALA A 88 -9.43 -7.28 -4.03
CA ALA A 88 -10.29 -7.70 -5.12
C ALA A 88 -11.10 -8.95 -4.74
N TRP A 89 -10.46 -9.94 -4.11
CA TRP A 89 -11.15 -11.12 -3.61
C TRP A 89 -12.20 -10.79 -2.54
N TYR A 90 -11.91 -9.88 -1.61
CA TYR A 90 -12.91 -9.39 -0.66
C TYR A 90 -14.09 -8.70 -1.35
N THR A 91 -13.86 -8.00 -2.46
CA THR A 91 -14.93 -7.39 -3.27
C THR A 91 -15.85 -8.45 -3.85
N ASP A 92 -15.30 -9.50 -4.44
CA ASP A 92 -16.08 -10.61 -4.99
C ASP A 92 -16.87 -11.33 -3.89
N MET A 93 -16.24 -11.59 -2.74
CA MET A 93 -16.91 -12.27 -1.64
C MET A 93 -18.00 -11.42 -0.98
N ALA A 94 -17.83 -10.10 -0.90
CA ALA A 94 -18.85 -9.19 -0.38
C ALA A 94 -20.10 -9.11 -1.28
N HIS A 95 -19.92 -9.16 -2.60
CA HIS A 95 -21.03 -9.03 -3.57
C HIS A 95 -21.63 -10.37 -4.00
N HIS A 96 -20.82 -11.41 -4.10
CA HIS A 96 -21.16 -12.68 -4.74
C HIS A 96 -20.93 -13.90 -3.84
N GLY A 97 -20.29 -13.74 -2.69
CA GLY A 97 -20.07 -14.83 -1.73
C GLY A 97 -21.36 -15.32 -1.04
N PRO A 98 -21.26 -16.34 -0.17
CA PRO A 98 -22.37 -16.82 0.65
C PRO A 98 -22.92 -15.72 1.57
N ASP A 99 -24.25 -15.63 1.70
CA ASP A 99 -24.94 -14.54 2.43
C ASP A 99 -24.42 -14.32 3.85
N GLU A 100 -24.14 -15.41 4.57
CA GLU A 100 -23.60 -15.40 5.94
C GLU A 100 -22.20 -14.79 6.06
N SER A 101 -21.44 -14.75 4.97
CA SER A 101 -20.07 -14.25 4.94
C SER A 101 -19.95 -12.85 4.32
N ARG A 102 -20.98 -12.38 3.59
CA ARG A 102 -20.94 -11.10 2.86
C ARG A 102 -20.62 -9.92 3.75
N GLU A 103 -21.20 -9.87 4.95
CA GLU A 103 -20.95 -8.76 5.90
C GLU A 103 -19.48 -8.75 6.37
N LYS A 104 -18.89 -9.90 6.66
CA LYS A 104 -17.48 -10.03 7.04
C LYS A 104 -16.58 -9.42 5.95
N TYR A 105 -16.82 -9.79 4.69
CA TYR A 105 -16.00 -9.32 3.57
C TYR A 105 -16.25 -7.86 3.23
N GLN A 106 -17.48 -7.36 3.39
CA GLN A 106 -17.76 -5.94 3.27
C GLN A 106 -17.01 -5.13 4.34
N ASP A 107 -16.93 -5.63 5.58
CA ASP A 107 -16.20 -4.98 6.66
C ASP A 107 -14.68 -4.95 6.39
N LEU A 108 -14.11 -6.03 5.84
CA LEU A 108 -12.71 -6.07 5.41
C LEU A 108 -12.44 -5.11 4.25
N LEU A 109 -13.30 -5.10 3.24
CA LEU A 109 -13.21 -4.24 2.07
C LEU A 109 -13.22 -2.75 2.47
N ASP A 110 -14.11 -2.39 3.40
CA ASP A 110 -14.27 -1.02 3.90
C ASP A 110 -13.01 -0.47 4.59
N LEU A 111 -12.19 -1.34 5.18
CA LEU A 111 -10.87 -0.99 5.73
C LEU A 111 -9.79 -0.98 4.65
N HIS A 112 -9.81 -1.94 3.73
CA HIS A 112 -8.74 -2.16 2.78
C HIS A 112 -8.68 -1.10 1.67
N ILE A 113 -9.83 -0.60 1.20
CA ILE A 113 -9.86 0.41 0.11
C ILE A 113 -9.00 1.65 0.42
N PRO A 114 -9.18 2.36 1.56
CA PRO A 114 -8.36 3.53 1.85
C PRO A 114 -6.87 3.18 2.04
N VAL A 115 -6.55 2.00 2.56
CA VAL A 115 -5.16 1.51 2.67
C VAL A 115 -4.57 1.26 1.29
N CYS A 116 -5.27 0.54 0.42
CA CYS A 116 -4.86 0.27 -0.97
C CYS A 116 -4.59 1.58 -1.72
N LYS A 117 -5.50 2.54 -1.62
CA LYS A 117 -5.33 3.86 -2.24
C LYS A 117 -4.12 4.57 -1.68
N ALA A 118 -4.09 4.85 -0.37
CA ALA A 118 -3.05 5.69 0.21
C ALA A 118 -1.67 5.04 0.14
N PHE A 119 -1.54 3.83 0.70
CA PHE A 119 -0.28 3.12 0.74
C PHE A 119 0.20 2.72 -0.65
N GLY A 120 -0.70 2.20 -1.51
CA GLY A 120 -0.33 1.80 -2.88
C GLY A 120 0.21 2.95 -3.73
N THR A 121 -0.36 4.15 -3.58
CA THR A 121 0.09 5.32 -4.36
C THR A 121 1.36 5.96 -3.83
N ASP A 122 1.54 6.04 -2.50
CA ASP A 122 2.81 6.53 -1.92
C ASP A 122 3.95 5.58 -2.25
N GLN A 123 3.74 4.27 -2.06
CA GLN A 123 4.74 3.26 -2.40
C GLN A 123 5.01 3.17 -3.90
N GLY A 124 4.00 3.36 -4.75
CA GLY A 124 4.18 3.44 -6.21
C GLY A 124 5.17 4.53 -6.62
N PHE A 125 4.99 5.73 -6.05
CA PHE A 125 5.91 6.84 -6.26
C PHE A 125 7.32 6.58 -5.69
N ASP A 126 7.40 6.02 -4.47
CA ASP A 126 8.68 5.72 -3.83
C ASP A 126 9.49 4.65 -4.59
N VAL A 127 8.84 3.61 -5.09
CA VAL A 127 9.48 2.61 -5.95
C VAL A 127 10.00 3.25 -7.24
N ALA A 128 9.23 4.13 -7.88
CA ALA A 128 9.70 4.86 -9.06
C ALA A 128 10.93 5.73 -8.75
N ARG A 129 10.92 6.44 -7.62
CA ARG A 129 12.05 7.25 -7.14
C ARG A 129 13.31 6.41 -6.91
N ILE A 130 13.18 5.24 -6.27
CA ILE A 130 14.31 4.31 -6.09
C ILE A 130 14.80 3.80 -7.44
N GLY A 131 13.89 3.51 -8.37
CA GLY A 131 14.24 3.12 -9.74
C GLY A 131 15.12 4.16 -10.44
N ILE A 132 14.75 5.45 -10.37
CA ILE A 132 15.59 6.55 -10.89
C ILE A 132 16.99 6.50 -10.27
N GLN A 133 17.08 6.30 -8.95
CA GLN A 133 18.36 6.19 -8.25
C GLN A 133 19.23 5.03 -8.75
N VAL A 134 18.63 3.87 -9.06
CA VAL A 134 19.34 2.70 -9.61
C VAL A 134 19.99 3.01 -10.97
N LEU A 135 19.34 3.82 -11.80
CA LEU A 135 19.89 4.23 -13.09
C LEU A 135 21.04 5.26 -12.96
N GLY A 136 21.10 5.98 -11.83
CA GLY A 136 22.01 7.10 -11.62
C GLY A 136 21.60 8.32 -12.45
N GLY A 137 22.55 9.11 -12.94
CA GLY A 137 22.26 10.37 -13.64
C GLY A 137 21.35 10.23 -14.88
N VAL A 138 21.46 9.12 -15.61
CA VAL A 138 20.60 8.86 -16.79
C VAL A 138 19.14 8.58 -16.41
N GLY A 139 18.88 8.19 -15.16
CA GLY A 139 17.52 8.03 -14.65
C GLY A 139 16.75 9.35 -14.56
N PHE A 140 17.45 10.49 -14.64
CA PHE A 140 16.86 11.83 -14.63
C PHE A 140 16.76 12.45 -16.03
N THR A 141 17.07 11.70 -17.09
CA THR A 141 16.86 12.13 -18.48
C THR A 141 15.57 11.54 -19.05
N GLN A 142 15.05 12.16 -20.09
CA GLN A 142 13.84 11.70 -20.78
C GLN A 142 14.08 10.47 -21.69
N ASP A 143 15.34 10.06 -21.85
CA ASP A 143 15.70 8.88 -22.65
C ASP A 143 15.30 7.57 -21.96
N PHE A 144 15.09 7.61 -20.64
CA PHE A 144 14.64 6.49 -19.83
C PHE A 144 13.26 6.78 -19.22
N PRO A 145 12.37 5.76 -19.13
CA PRO A 145 10.97 5.98 -18.78
C PRO A 145 10.72 6.26 -17.30
N LEU A 146 11.73 6.15 -16.43
CA LEU A 146 11.53 6.22 -14.98
C LEU A 146 11.21 7.62 -14.47
N GLU A 147 11.73 8.66 -15.11
CA GLU A 147 11.36 10.05 -14.77
C GLU A 147 9.85 10.29 -15.04
N GLN A 148 9.37 9.81 -16.20
CA GLN A 148 7.97 9.91 -16.56
C GLN A 148 7.10 9.06 -15.63
N ASN A 149 7.53 7.83 -15.34
CA ASN A 149 6.84 6.95 -14.41
C ASN A 149 6.64 7.65 -13.05
N ALA A 150 7.69 8.27 -12.49
CA ALA A 150 7.59 9.00 -11.22
C ALA A 150 6.62 10.18 -11.29
N ARG A 151 6.61 10.96 -12.38
CA ARG A 151 5.64 12.05 -12.59
C ARG A 151 4.21 11.54 -12.67
N ASP A 152 3.98 10.49 -13.46
CA ASP A 152 2.67 9.90 -13.70
C ASP A 152 2.13 9.18 -12.45
N GLN A 153 3.02 8.74 -11.55
CA GLN A 153 2.67 8.19 -10.24
C GLN A 153 2.26 9.27 -9.23
N LYS A 154 2.85 10.48 -9.32
CA LYS A 154 2.66 11.50 -8.27
C LYS A 154 1.21 11.98 -8.16
N ILE A 155 0.47 12.03 -9.24
CA ILE A 155 -0.95 12.44 -9.23
C ILE A 155 -1.82 11.50 -8.40
N ALA A 156 -1.44 10.22 -8.29
CA ALA A 156 -2.25 9.19 -7.64
C ALA A 156 -2.41 9.42 -6.12
N SER A 157 -1.43 10.05 -5.47
CA SER A 157 -1.54 10.44 -4.05
C SER A 157 -2.49 11.64 -3.84
N ILE A 158 -2.91 12.31 -4.91
CA ILE A 158 -3.64 13.60 -4.87
C ILE A 158 -5.11 13.40 -5.22
N TYR A 159 -5.43 12.79 -6.36
CA TYR A 159 -6.81 12.66 -6.82
C TYR A 159 -7.58 11.50 -6.16
N GLU A 160 -8.89 11.44 -6.41
CA GLU A 160 -9.82 10.47 -5.78
C GLU A 160 -9.75 10.48 -4.24
N GLY A 161 -9.49 11.67 -3.69
CA GLY A 161 -9.23 11.94 -2.27
C GLY A 161 -7.75 11.80 -1.94
N THR A 162 -7.12 12.88 -1.48
CA THR A 162 -5.69 12.89 -1.11
C THR A 162 -5.37 11.83 -0.06
N ASN A 163 -4.11 11.38 0.01
CA ASN A 163 -3.72 10.35 0.97
C ASN A 163 -3.98 10.75 2.43
N GLY A 164 -3.87 12.05 2.76
CA GLY A 164 -4.27 12.58 4.07
C GLY A 164 -5.78 12.42 4.34
N ILE A 165 -6.63 12.61 3.33
CA ILE A 165 -8.08 12.39 3.46
C ILE A 165 -8.40 10.89 3.60
N GLN A 166 -7.67 10.00 2.92
CA GLN A 166 -7.83 8.55 3.11
C GLN A 166 -7.41 8.11 4.51
N ALA A 167 -6.30 8.64 5.03
CA ALA A 167 -5.86 8.39 6.40
C ALA A 167 -6.92 8.90 7.41
N LEU A 168 -7.46 10.11 7.18
CA LEU A 168 -8.54 10.65 8.00
C LEU A 168 -9.79 9.76 7.94
N ASP A 169 -10.20 9.28 6.76
CA ASP A 169 -11.31 8.34 6.62
C ASP A 169 -11.10 7.07 7.45
N LEU A 170 -9.92 6.46 7.30
CA LEU A 170 -9.57 5.22 7.99
C LEU A 170 -9.69 5.38 9.52
N VAL A 171 -9.02 6.38 10.08
CA VAL A 171 -8.96 6.53 11.53
C VAL A 171 -10.26 7.12 12.10
N SER A 172 -10.85 8.12 11.45
CA SER A 172 -12.01 8.81 12.02
C SER A 172 -13.34 8.08 11.78
N ARG A 173 -13.50 7.40 10.63
CA ARG A 173 -14.76 6.74 10.25
C ARG A 173 -14.65 5.22 10.31
N LYS A 174 -13.62 4.61 9.73
CA LYS A 174 -13.56 3.14 9.59
C LYS A 174 -13.21 2.42 10.90
N PHE A 175 -12.29 2.95 11.69
CA PHE A 175 -11.92 2.35 12.99
C PHE A 175 -13.04 2.36 14.03
N THR A 176 -13.93 3.36 13.97
CA THR A 176 -15.06 3.50 14.93
C THR A 176 -16.37 2.94 14.38
N ALA A 177 -16.44 2.64 13.08
CA ALA A 177 -17.61 2.08 12.43
C ALA A 177 -18.08 0.79 13.11
N LYS A 178 -19.41 0.62 13.19
CA LYS A 178 -20.05 -0.55 13.80
C LYS A 178 -19.47 -0.89 15.20
N LYS A 179 -19.17 0.14 16.01
CA LYS A 179 -18.54 0.00 17.34
C LYS A 179 -17.20 -0.76 17.32
N GLY A 180 -16.40 -0.53 16.27
CA GLY A 180 -15.09 -1.15 16.07
C GLY A 180 -15.13 -2.56 15.46
N GLN A 181 -16.28 -3.00 14.93
CA GLN A 181 -16.43 -4.34 14.35
C GLN A 181 -15.45 -4.59 13.20
N LEU A 182 -15.24 -3.60 12.33
CA LEU A 182 -14.34 -3.73 11.18
C LEU A 182 -12.92 -4.12 11.62
N LEU A 183 -12.41 -3.46 12.66
CA LEU A 183 -11.09 -3.77 13.22
C LEU A 183 -11.03 -5.17 13.81
N LYS A 184 -12.07 -5.61 14.53
CA LYS A 184 -12.13 -6.97 15.08
C LYS A 184 -12.09 -8.03 13.97
N VAL A 185 -12.80 -7.79 12.86
CA VAL A 185 -12.80 -8.71 11.72
C VAL A 185 -11.41 -8.75 11.07
N LEU A 186 -10.74 -7.60 10.92
CA LEU A 186 -9.36 -7.53 10.44
C LEU A 186 -8.41 -8.31 11.37
N GLU A 187 -8.49 -8.10 12.68
CA GLU A 187 -7.65 -8.81 13.66
C GLU A 187 -7.82 -10.33 13.57
N GLN A 188 -9.05 -10.80 13.44
CA GLN A 188 -9.34 -12.23 13.25
C GLN A 188 -8.69 -12.77 11.98
N GLU A 189 -8.80 -12.04 10.86
CA GLU A 189 -8.19 -12.42 9.60
C GLU A 189 -6.67 -12.50 9.71
N LEU A 190 -6.03 -11.48 10.34
CA LEU A 190 -4.58 -11.43 10.50
C LEU A 190 -4.05 -12.47 11.51
N SER A 191 -4.87 -12.91 12.47
CA SER A 191 -4.55 -14.00 13.41
C SER A 191 -4.59 -15.40 12.83
N TRP A 192 -4.97 -15.55 11.57
CA TRP A 192 -5.02 -16.86 10.92
C TRP A 192 -3.68 -17.61 11.03
N PHE A 193 -2.56 -16.91 10.85
CA PHE A 193 -1.21 -17.47 10.92
C PHE A 193 -0.82 -17.98 12.32
N ASP A 194 -1.43 -17.47 13.39
CA ASP A 194 -1.13 -17.90 14.76
C ASP A 194 -1.52 -19.37 14.98
N ASN A 195 -2.58 -19.80 14.31
CA ASN A 195 -3.11 -21.15 14.41
C ASN A 195 -2.70 -22.04 13.22
N HIS A 196 -2.00 -21.47 12.24
CA HIS A 196 -1.57 -22.15 11.00
C HIS A 196 -0.10 -21.83 10.68
N ALA A 197 0.72 -21.67 11.71
CA ALA A 197 2.13 -21.38 11.54
C ALA A 197 2.80 -22.53 10.76
N PRO A 198 3.52 -22.24 9.66
CA PRO A 198 4.24 -23.25 8.91
C PRO A 198 5.42 -23.77 9.73
N GLU A 199 5.78 -25.04 9.54
CA GLU A 199 6.95 -25.67 10.19
C GLU A 199 8.24 -25.56 9.35
N ASP A 200 8.18 -24.85 8.22
CA ASP A 200 9.26 -24.75 7.25
C ASP A 200 10.07 -23.43 7.40
N GLU A 201 10.74 -23.03 6.33
CA GLU A 201 11.53 -21.79 6.26
C GLU A 201 10.72 -20.51 6.53
N LEU A 202 9.38 -20.58 6.51
CA LEU A 202 8.48 -19.48 6.80
C LEU A 202 8.17 -19.30 8.29
N ALA A 203 8.50 -20.27 9.14
CA ALA A 203 8.20 -20.24 10.58
C ALA A 203 8.74 -18.97 11.26
N GLY A 204 9.98 -18.58 10.93
CA GLY A 204 10.61 -17.38 11.48
C GLY A 204 9.91 -16.09 11.05
N TRP A 205 9.45 -16.03 9.79
CA TRP A 205 8.72 -14.86 9.26
C TRP A 205 7.33 -14.73 9.89
N VAL A 206 6.66 -15.85 10.17
CA VAL A 206 5.39 -15.86 10.89
C VAL A 206 5.55 -15.47 12.37
N ALA A 207 6.68 -15.80 13.00
CA ALA A 207 6.97 -15.29 14.34
C ALA A 207 7.16 -13.75 14.36
N GLU A 208 7.83 -13.18 13.34
CA GLU A 208 7.92 -11.72 13.20
C GLU A 208 6.56 -11.06 12.94
N TRP A 209 5.66 -11.74 12.22
CA TRP A 209 4.31 -11.25 11.94
C TRP A 209 3.51 -10.93 13.21
N GLU A 210 3.63 -11.74 14.26
CA GLU A 210 3.00 -11.47 15.56
C GLU A 210 3.46 -10.13 16.15
N SER A 211 4.74 -9.80 16.01
CA SER A 211 5.28 -8.51 16.46
C SER A 211 4.67 -7.34 15.69
N TYR A 212 4.55 -7.46 14.36
CA TYR A 212 3.94 -6.41 13.52
C TYR A 212 2.45 -6.22 13.82
N ARG A 213 1.69 -7.29 14.08
CA ARG A 213 0.29 -7.19 14.50
C ARG A 213 0.14 -6.52 15.86
N THR A 214 0.99 -6.88 16.82
CA THR A 214 1.00 -6.26 18.16
C THR A 214 1.26 -4.76 18.04
N LEU A 215 2.28 -4.36 17.26
CA LEU A 215 2.57 -2.96 17.00
C LEU A 215 1.41 -2.23 16.33
N MET A 216 0.72 -2.86 15.39
CA MET A 216 -0.49 -2.31 14.76
C MET A 216 -1.58 -2.06 15.80
N GLN A 217 -1.86 -3.03 16.67
CA GLN A 217 -2.86 -2.92 17.74
C GLN A 217 -2.51 -1.81 18.74
N GLU A 218 -1.25 -1.74 19.18
CA GLU A 218 -0.75 -0.69 20.08
C GLU A 218 -0.86 0.70 19.44
N SER A 219 -0.56 0.81 18.14
CA SER A 219 -0.69 2.06 17.38
C SER A 219 -2.15 2.51 17.29
N ILE A 220 -3.07 1.59 17.00
CA ILE A 220 -4.51 1.87 16.94
C ILE A 220 -5.04 2.27 18.33
N ALA A 221 -4.64 1.57 19.39
CA ALA A 221 -5.01 1.88 20.76
C ALA A 221 -4.50 3.26 21.19
N SER A 222 -3.27 3.61 20.81
CA SER A 222 -2.67 4.92 21.07
C SER A 222 -3.44 6.03 20.35
N LEU A 223 -3.80 5.84 19.08
CA LEU A 223 -4.62 6.80 18.33
C LEU A 223 -5.99 7.04 18.97
N LYS A 224 -6.62 5.98 19.49
CA LYS A 224 -7.90 6.07 20.20
C LYS A 224 -7.75 6.89 21.48
N LYS A 225 -6.73 6.60 22.29
CA LYS A 225 -6.44 7.31 23.54
C LYS A 225 -6.18 8.80 23.31
N ILE A 226 -5.40 9.15 22.29
CA ILE A 226 -5.12 10.55 21.93
C ILE A 226 -6.41 11.29 21.54
N GLY A 227 -7.32 10.64 20.81
CA GLY A 227 -8.64 11.20 20.51
C GLY A 227 -9.45 11.46 21.78
N GLU A 228 -9.48 10.50 22.71
CA GLU A 228 -10.21 10.64 23.98
C GLU A 228 -9.63 11.75 24.87
N GLU A 229 -8.30 11.85 24.99
CA GLU A 229 -7.60 12.82 25.85
C GLU A 229 -7.77 14.27 25.39
N GLN A 230 -7.87 14.52 24.08
CA GLN A 230 -7.99 15.88 23.56
C GLN A 230 -9.43 16.42 23.55
N GLY A 231 -10.42 15.67 24.04
CA GLY A 231 -11.84 16.04 23.98
C GLY A 231 -12.33 16.29 22.55
N LYS A 232 -11.55 15.83 21.57
CA LYS A 232 -11.68 16.04 20.15
C LYS A 232 -11.97 14.67 19.57
N THR A 233 -13.05 14.52 18.79
CA THR A 233 -13.16 13.30 17.97
C THR A 233 -11.85 13.15 17.19
N VAL A 234 -11.39 11.92 16.95
CA VAL A 234 -10.15 11.68 16.17
C VAL A 234 -10.14 12.48 14.86
N MET A 235 -11.34 12.74 14.33
CA MET A 235 -11.63 13.66 13.24
C MET A 235 -11.11 15.10 13.42
N SER A 236 -11.34 15.77 14.55
CA SER A 236 -10.89 17.15 14.77
C SER A 236 -9.42 17.26 15.18
N PHE A 237 -8.83 16.19 15.76
CA PHE A 237 -7.38 16.12 16.00
C PHE A 237 -6.60 15.98 14.68
N MET A 238 -7.00 15.05 13.82
CA MET A 238 -6.34 14.84 12.53
C MET A 238 -6.55 16.01 11.56
N GLN A 239 -7.73 16.66 11.56
CA GLN A 239 -7.92 17.92 10.84
C GLN A 239 -6.98 19.03 11.33
N SER A 240 -6.66 19.07 12.64
CA SER A 240 -5.71 20.05 13.18
C SER A 240 -4.26 19.77 12.76
N ILE A 241 -3.88 18.50 12.53
CA ILE A 241 -2.53 18.11 12.09
C ILE A 241 -2.36 18.30 10.58
N CYS A 242 -3.37 17.99 9.76
CA CYS A 242 -3.29 18.14 8.30
C CYS A 242 -3.45 19.59 7.80
N LEU A 243 -3.80 20.54 8.68
CA LEU A 243 -3.90 21.97 8.39
C LEU A 243 -2.66 22.77 8.84
N ILE A 244 -1.60 22.09 9.29
CA ILE A 244 -0.26 22.63 9.57
C ILE A 244 0.70 22.07 8.51
#